data_AF-A0AAE0UBS1-F1
#
_entry.id   AF-A0AAE0UBS1-F1
#
_cell.length_a   1.000
_cell.length_b   1.000
_cell.length_c   1.000
_cell.angle_alpha   90.00
_cell.angle_beta   90.00
_cell.angle_gamma   90.00
#
_symmetry.space_group_name_H-M   'P 1'
#
loop_
_entity.id
_entity.type
_entity.pdbx_description
1 polymer ?
#
loop_
_entity_poly.entity_id
_entity_poly.type
_entity_poly.pdbx_seq_one_letter_code
_entity_poly.pdbx_strand_id
1 'polypeptide(L)'
;MSSDEFMPDSVAHTSSPRPADNSNGNGNNGSTAFTRNTEKFRRDFTRIFIKLTDRKFSSTNFRDPLMPCPPHLRQYPGHTTPATERRLKELIKRIKDGSGGTA
;
A
#
# COMPACT_ATOMS: atom_id res chain seq x y z
N MET A 1 26.69 13.08 38.39
CA MET A 1 25.78 14.15 38.82
C MET A 1 24.96 14.51 37.59
N SER A 2 23.71 14.08 37.52
CA SER A 2 22.78 14.44 36.43
C SER A 2 21.62 15.22 37.05
N SER A 3 21.47 16.48 36.68
CA SER A 3 20.32 17.30 37.04
C SER A 3 20.24 18.52 36.12
N ASP A 4 18.99 18.98 35.93
CA ASP A 4 18.49 20.16 35.21
C ASP A 4 18.39 20.00 33.69
N GLU A 5 17.21 19.80 33.06
CA GLU A 5 15.86 20.30 33.35
C GLU A 5 15.80 21.83 33.41
N PHE A 6 15.82 22.48 32.23
CA PHE A 6 15.38 23.87 32.06
C PHE A 6 14.84 24.06 30.64
N MET A 7 13.56 23.78 30.45
CA MET A 7 12.79 24.30 29.31
C MET A 7 12.15 25.61 29.75
N PRO A 8 12.45 26.76 29.13
CA PRO A 8 11.89 28.04 29.56
C PRO A 8 10.42 28.17 29.14
N ASP A 9 9.54 28.31 30.15
CA ASP A 9 8.20 28.85 30.00
C ASP A 9 8.28 30.27 29.42
N SER A 10 7.80 30.46 28.20
CA SER A 10 7.51 31.79 27.65
C SER A 10 6.03 32.08 27.80
N VAL A 11 5.69 32.69 28.93
CA VAL A 11 4.39 33.35 29.16
C VAL A 11 4.39 34.77 28.58
N ALA A 12 3.16 35.19 28.26
CA ALA A 12 2.68 36.55 28.03
C ALA A 12 2.78 37.13 26.60
N HIS A 13 1.61 37.36 25.97
CA HIS A 13 0.99 38.69 26.05
C HIS A 13 -0.49 38.67 25.68
N THR A 14 -1.22 39.45 26.48
CA THR A 14 -2.65 39.73 26.50
C THR A 14 -3.06 40.74 25.42
N SER A 15 -4.20 40.53 24.74
CA SER A 15 -5.24 41.55 24.42
C SER A 15 -6.31 41.00 23.47
N SER A 16 -7.56 41.43 23.71
CA SER A 16 -8.85 40.91 23.22
C SER A 16 -9.25 41.40 21.78
N PRO A 17 -10.53 41.37 21.31
CA PRO A 17 -10.99 40.51 20.21
C PRO A 17 -11.54 41.24 18.94
N ARG A 18 -11.99 40.45 17.94
CA ARG A 18 -12.98 40.72 16.83
C ARG A 18 -12.46 41.35 15.50
N PRO A 19 -13.24 41.34 14.38
CA PRO A 19 -14.06 40.32 13.69
C PRO A 19 -13.60 40.07 12.23
N ALA A 20 -14.34 39.23 11.50
CA ALA A 20 -14.15 38.81 10.11
C ALA A 20 -13.98 39.93 9.07
N ASP A 21 -13.00 39.76 8.17
CA ASP A 21 -12.99 40.41 6.86
C ASP A 21 -13.17 39.36 5.76
N ASN A 22 -14.34 39.44 5.13
CA ASN A 22 -14.72 38.65 3.98
C ASN A 22 -14.22 39.40 2.74
N SER A 23 -13.03 39.05 2.23
CA SER A 23 -12.54 39.52 0.94
C SER A 23 -12.47 38.34 -0.04
N ASN A 24 -13.53 38.24 -0.83
CA ASN A 24 -13.61 37.39 -2.00
C ASN A 24 -12.72 38.02 -3.10
N GLY A 25 -11.59 37.39 -3.40
CA GLY A 25 -10.60 37.86 -4.38
C GLY A 25 -10.22 36.74 -5.35
N ASN A 26 -10.81 36.80 -6.54
CA ASN A 26 -10.61 35.92 -7.68
C ASN A 26 -9.19 36.05 -8.29
N GLY A 27 -8.62 34.91 -8.71
CA GLY A 27 -7.58 34.84 -9.73
C GLY A 27 -6.13 34.86 -9.24
N ASN A 28 -5.45 33.71 -9.35
CA ASN A 28 -4.15 33.60 -10.03
C ASN A 28 -3.71 32.14 -10.16
N ASN A 29 -3.67 31.65 -11.40
CA ASN A 29 -2.92 30.46 -11.81
C ASN A 29 -1.42 30.75 -11.64
N GLY A 30 -0.92 30.59 -10.43
CA GLY A 30 0.50 30.41 -10.15
C GLY A 30 0.67 28.99 -9.62
N SER A 31 1.66 28.25 -10.13
CA SER A 31 2.11 27.00 -9.50
C SER A 31 2.62 27.35 -8.11
N THR A 32 1.71 27.40 -7.13
CA THR A 32 2.02 27.68 -5.74
C THR A 32 2.86 26.52 -5.26
N ALA A 33 4.14 26.77 -4.98
CA ALA A 33 5.02 25.81 -4.32
C ALA A 33 4.25 25.17 -3.17
N PHE A 34 4.10 23.84 -3.22
CA PHE A 34 3.31 23.09 -2.25
C PHE A 34 3.88 23.34 -0.86
N THR A 35 3.24 24.22 -0.11
CA THR A 35 3.72 24.61 1.21
C THR A 35 3.33 23.51 2.19
N ARG A 36 4.31 22.65 2.51
CA ARG A 36 4.18 21.48 3.40
C ARG A 36 3.92 21.83 4.88
N ASN A 37 3.78 23.11 5.22
CA ASN A 37 3.47 23.56 6.58
C ASN A 37 2.28 24.52 6.60
N THR A 38 1.24 24.21 5.83
CA THR A 38 -0.06 24.86 5.98
C THR A 38 -0.90 24.10 7.01
N GLU A 39 -1.77 24.80 7.74
CA GLU A 39 -2.67 24.17 8.71
C GLU A 39 -3.57 23.11 8.04
N LYS A 40 -4.05 23.38 6.82
CA LYS A 40 -4.79 22.40 6.02
C LYS A 40 -3.96 21.15 5.74
N PHE A 41 -2.71 21.31 5.30
CA PHE A 41 -1.81 20.18 5.06
C PHE A 41 -1.58 19.36 6.33
N ARG A 42 -1.36 20.01 7.48
CA ARG A 42 -1.15 19.32 8.76
C ARG A 42 -2.36 18.46 9.13
N ARG A 43 -3.58 19.01 9.03
CA ARG A 43 -4.83 18.26 9.31
C ARG A 43 -5.03 17.09 8.36
N ASP A 44 -4.81 17.30 7.06
CA ASP A 44 -4.94 16.26 6.04
C ASP A 44 -3.89 15.15 6.26
N PHE A 45 -2.65 15.53 6.55
CA PHE A 45 -1.57 14.60 6.89
C PHE A 45 -1.92 13.78 8.12
N THR A 46 -2.32 14.40 9.25
CA THR A 46 -2.69 13.68 10.47
C THR A 46 -3.84 12.71 10.24
N ARG A 47 -4.87 13.12 9.48
CA ARG A 47 -6.00 12.25 9.13
C ARG A 47 -5.55 11.01 8.35
N ILE A 48 -4.71 11.20 7.34
CA ILE A 48 -4.21 10.09 6.50
C ILE A 48 -3.25 9.22 7.30
N PHE A 49 -2.37 9.82 8.09
CA PHE A 49 -1.45 9.13 8.98
C PHE A 49 -2.19 8.21 9.94
N ILE A 50 -3.24 8.69 10.62
CA ILE A 50 -4.08 7.88 11.52
C ILE A 50 -4.65 6.66 10.78
N LYS A 51 -5.17 6.83 9.55
CA LYS A 51 -5.69 5.72 8.73
C LYS A 51 -4.62 4.70 8.34
N LEU A 52 -3.40 5.16 8.02
CA LEU A 52 -2.29 4.29 7.64
C LEU A 52 -1.66 3.58 8.85
N THR A 53 -1.68 4.21 10.02
CA THR A 53 -1.24 3.61 11.29
C THR A 53 -2.30 2.74 11.95
N ASP A 54 -3.48 2.59 11.33
CA ASP A 54 -4.50 1.68 11.84
C ASP A 54 -3.92 0.26 11.86
N ARG A 55 -3.63 -0.23 13.07
CA ARG A 55 -3.07 -1.56 13.31
C ARG A 55 -3.96 -2.68 12.77
N LYS A 56 -5.23 -2.41 12.47
CA LYS A 56 -6.14 -3.38 11.86
C LYS A 56 -5.91 -3.55 10.36
N PHE A 57 -5.31 -2.59 9.69
CA PHE A 57 -4.93 -2.71 8.29
C PHE A 57 -3.59 -3.44 8.18
N SER A 58 -3.62 -4.66 7.66
CA SER A 58 -2.42 -5.41 7.32
C SER A 58 -2.29 -5.55 5.81
N SER A 59 -1.15 -5.15 5.27
CA SER A 59 -0.79 -5.40 3.87
C SER A 59 -0.68 -6.90 3.55
N THR A 60 -0.59 -7.77 4.56
CA THR A 60 -0.66 -9.23 4.35
C THR A 60 -2.07 -9.72 4.01
N ASN A 61 -3.11 -9.01 4.48
CA ASN A 61 -4.51 -9.36 4.20
C ASN A 61 -4.98 -8.81 2.85
N PHE A 62 -4.37 -7.72 2.39
CA PHE A 62 -4.64 -7.12 1.09
C PHE A 62 -3.46 -7.38 0.16
N ARG A 63 -3.55 -8.51 -0.55
CA ARG A 63 -2.52 -8.93 -1.49
C ARG A 63 -2.33 -7.86 -2.57
N ASP A 64 -1.07 -7.51 -2.84
CA ASP A 64 -0.73 -6.57 -3.90
C ASP A 64 -1.24 -7.11 -5.27
N PRO A 65 -2.09 -6.36 -5.98
CA PRO A 65 -2.62 -6.78 -7.28
C PRO A 65 -1.55 -6.90 -8.37
N LEU A 66 -0.38 -6.26 -8.19
CA LEU A 66 0.74 -6.35 -9.12
C LEU A 66 1.69 -7.51 -8.81
N MET A 67 1.52 -8.18 -7.66
CA MET A 67 2.38 -9.30 -7.30
C MET A 67 1.89 -10.62 -7.92
N PRO A 68 2.79 -11.41 -8.54
CA PRO A 68 2.43 -12.71 -9.09
C PRO A 68 1.81 -13.60 -8.01
N CYS A 69 0.68 -14.24 -8.33
CA CYS A 69 0.06 -15.24 -7.46
C CYS A 69 0.94 -16.50 -7.43
N PRO A 70 1.34 -17.03 -6.26
CA PRO A 70 1.95 -18.33 -6.23
C PRO A 70 0.97 -19.35 -6.82
N PRO A 71 1.46 -20.35 -7.57
CA PRO A 71 0.62 -21.37 -8.15
C PRO A 71 -0.18 -22.06 -7.04
N HIS A 72 -1.49 -22.22 -7.26
CA HIS A 72 -2.35 -22.83 -6.28
C HIS A 72 -1.93 -24.30 -6.06
N LEU A 73 -1.70 -24.71 -4.80
CA LEU A 73 -1.19 -26.05 -4.46
C LEU A 73 -2.06 -27.20 -4.99
N ARG A 74 -3.36 -26.95 -5.20
CA ARG A 74 -4.28 -27.94 -5.80
C ARG A 74 -4.28 -27.95 -7.34
N GLN A 75 -3.77 -26.89 -7.98
CA GLN A 75 -3.74 -26.80 -9.45
C GLN A 75 -2.51 -27.49 -10.03
N TYR A 76 -1.41 -27.53 -9.28
CA TYR A 76 -0.16 -28.15 -9.72
C TYR A 76 0.32 -29.12 -8.63
N PRO A 77 0.24 -30.45 -8.85
CA PRO A 77 0.87 -31.39 -7.94
C PRO A 77 2.36 -31.08 -7.88
N GLY A 78 2.87 -30.81 -6.67
CA GLY A 78 4.20 -30.24 -6.45
C GLY A 78 5.38 -31.10 -6.90
N HIS A 79 5.15 -32.37 -7.26
CA HIS A 79 6.21 -33.30 -7.65
C HIS A 79 5.78 -34.19 -8.81
N THR A 80 6.66 -34.33 -9.79
CA THR A 80 6.58 -35.42 -10.77
C THR A 80 6.93 -36.72 -10.05
N THR A 81 6.02 -37.68 -10.09
CA THR A 81 6.28 -39.03 -9.58
C THR A 81 6.85 -39.91 -10.70
N PRO A 82 7.64 -40.96 -10.37
CA PRO A 82 8.11 -41.91 -11.38
C PRO A 82 6.96 -42.56 -12.18
N ALA A 83 5.78 -42.70 -11.57
CA ALA A 83 4.58 -43.20 -12.24
C ALA A 83 4.05 -42.21 -13.29
N THR A 84 3.98 -40.92 -12.96
CA THR A 84 3.59 -39.87 -13.92
C THR A 84 4.58 -39.73 -15.07
N GLU A 85 5.88 -39.90 -14.81
CA GLU A 85 6.90 -39.85 -15.86
C GLU A 85 6.82 -41.05 -16.82
N ARG A 86 6.55 -42.26 -16.30
CA ARG A 86 6.32 -43.44 -17.15
C ARG A 86 5.10 -43.26 -18.05
N ARG A 87 3.99 -42.77 -17.48
CA ARG A 87 2.76 -42.47 -18.24
C ARG A 87 3.01 -41.43 -19.32
N LEU A 88 3.81 -40.40 -19.03
CA LEU A 88 4.18 -39.39 -20.02
C LEU A 88 5.02 -39.99 -21.17
N LYS A 89 6.02 -40.81 -20.85
CA LYS A 89 6.84 -41.50 -21.88
C LYS A 89 5.99 -42.40 -22.76
N GLU A 90 5.04 -43.13 -22.16
CA GLU A 90 4.11 -43.97 -22.91
C GLU A 90 3.19 -43.16 -23.82
N LEU A 91 2.66 -42.03 -23.33
CA LEU A 91 1.82 -41.15 -24.14
C LEU A 91 2.59 -40.55 -25.32
N ILE A 92 3.82 -40.09 -25.10
CA ILE A 92 4.72 -39.59 -26.15
C ILE A 92 4.94 -40.67 -27.21
N LYS A 93 5.20 -41.91 -26.77
CA LYS A 93 5.36 -43.05 -27.67
C LYS A 93 4.10 -43.28 -28.50
N ARG A 94 2.91 -43.31 -27.90
CA ARG A 94 1.63 -43.52 -28.60
C ARG A 94 1.34 -42.43 -29.66
N ILE A 95 1.64 -41.17 -29.34
CA ILE A 95 1.47 -40.04 -30.26
C ILE A 95 2.46 -40.15 -31.43
N LYS A 96 3.73 -40.45 -31.13
CA LYS A 96 4.78 -40.64 -32.14
C LYS A 96 4.47 -41.80 -33.09
N ASP A 97 3.91 -42.88 -32.55
CA ASP A 97 3.55 -44.08 -33.30
C ASP A 97 2.20 -43.95 -34.04
N GLY A 98 1.56 -42.77 -34.02
CA GLY A 98 0.33 -42.47 -34.77
C GLY A 98 -0.94 -43.16 -34.26
N SER A 99 -0.89 -43.76 -33.07
CA SER A 99 -1.98 -44.56 -32.47
C SER A 99 -3.01 -43.75 -31.68
N GLY A 100 -3.14 -42.45 -31.97
CA GLY A 100 -4.14 -41.56 -31.39
C GLY A 100 -5.50 -41.78 -32.02
N GLY A 101 -6.16 -42.88 -31.62
CA GLY A 101 -7.45 -43.31 -32.18
C GLY A 101 -8.52 -42.23 -32.14
N THR A 102 -9.02 -41.90 -33.32
CA THR A 102 -10.40 -41.50 -33.56
C THR A 102 -11.33 -42.61 -33.08
N ALA A 103 -12.19 -42.31 -32.11
CA ALA A 103 -13.43 -43.02 -31.84
C ALA A 103 -14.52 -41.96 -31.61
#